data_AF-A0A443RY27-F1
#
_entry.id   AF-A0A443RY27-F1
#
_cell.length_a   1.000
_cell.length_b   1.000
_cell.length_c   1.000
_cell.angle_alpha   90.00
_cell.angle_beta   90.00
_cell.angle_gamma   90.00
#
_symmetry.space_group_name_H-M   'P 1'
#
loop_
_entity.id
_entity.type
_entity.pdbx_description
1 polymer ?
#
loop_
_entity_poly.entity_id
_entity_poly.type
_entity_poly.pdbx_seq_one_letter_code
_entity_poly.pdbx_strand_id
1 'polypeptide(L)'
;MGKRIGPLLVNILQIVELLMMCILVIVVCGDLFTLCLDGFDRRIWMTVTSVILLPTFTSLRYSLYLDIVFLLWNIGIHLNYPAHIFLPLLEGSMVHNWKFGKVLKLTYAASISVNVLFSFIFYLTFGHQTENIFVTNLPTELFKLGISLALIFKAICSYHLPFHTLTSMLECIFFKVNNVESKRKKYCLQFILYLITVLCAVLIPHYTLFMGFISSITGILLSFVLPSYFHIKLRWKKINFATILFDVTIISVTMFCGGIGVYMAWDSLSTIYSEN
;
A
#
# COMPACT_ATOMS: atom_id res chain seq x y z
N MET A 1 -4.24 -26.55 15.00
CA MET A 1 -4.87 -25.41 14.29
C MET A 1 -4.68 -25.54 12.79
N GLY A 2 -5.78 -25.88 12.09
CA GLY A 2 -5.82 -26.68 10.87
C GLY A 2 -5.44 -26.02 9.55
N LYS A 3 -5.26 -26.88 8.54
CA LYS A 3 -4.89 -26.63 7.13
C LYS A 3 -5.71 -25.54 6.40
N ARG A 4 -6.78 -24.99 7.00
CA ARG A 4 -7.62 -23.93 6.41
C ARG A 4 -7.45 -22.53 7.02
N ILE A 5 -6.97 -22.41 8.26
CA ILE A 5 -6.94 -21.10 8.96
C ILE A 5 -5.83 -20.20 8.43
N GLY A 6 -4.66 -20.76 8.11
CA GLY A 6 -3.51 -19.99 7.60
C GLY A 6 -3.83 -19.21 6.32
N PRO A 7 -4.28 -19.88 5.24
CA PRO A 7 -4.63 -19.20 4.00
C PRO A 7 -5.77 -18.18 4.16
N LEU A 8 -6.76 -18.48 5.01
CA LEU A 8 -7.87 -17.56 5.29
C LEU A 8 -7.36 -16.26 5.95
N LEU A 9 -6.48 -16.38 6.95
CA LEU A 9 -5.90 -15.23 7.65
C LEU A 9 -5.09 -14.34 6.70
N VAL A 10 -4.25 -14.95 5.85
CA VAL A 10 -3.46 -14.20 4.85
C VAL A 10 -4.38 -13.46 3.89
N ASN A 11 -5.43 -14.11 3.39
CA ASN A 11 -6.37 -13.49 2.46
C ASN A 11 -7.11 -12.30 3.09
N ILE A 12 -7.54 -12.42 4.35
CA ILE A 12 -8.19 -11.32 5.09
C ILE A 12 -7.22 -10.15 5.26
N LEU A 13 -6.00 -10.41 5.74
CA LEU A 13 -5.00 -9.36 5.94
C LEU A 13 -4.62 -8.66 4.62
N GLN A 14 -4.54 -9.41 3.53
CA GLN A 14 -4.27 -8.86 2.20
C GLN A 14 -5.42 -7.98 1.69
N ILE A 15 -6.68 -8.38 1.92
CA ILE A 15 -7.85 -7.55 1.60
C ILE A 15 -7.82 -6.24 2.39
N VAL A 16 -7.52 -6.32 3.71
CA VAL A 16 -7.41 -5.13 4.56
C VAL A 16 -6.28 -4.22 4.05
N GLU A 17 -5.10 -4.78 3.76
CA GLU A 17 -3.96 -4.00 3.24
C GLU A 17 -4.28 -3.31 1.92
N LEU A 18 -4.88 -4.02 0.96
CA LEU A 18 -5.27 -3.46 -0.34
C LEU A 18 -6.34 -2.35 -0.20
N LEU A 19 -7.33 -2.57 0.66
CA LEU A 19 -8.37 -1.57 0.94
C LEU A 19 -7.77 -0.31 1.56
N MET A 20 -6.86 -0.47 2.52
CA MET A 20 -6.15 0.64 3.15
C MET A 20 -5.26 1.41 2.16
N MET A 21 -4.59 0.71 1.23
CA MET A 21 -3.79 1.35 0.17
C MET A 21 -4.65 2.17 -0.79
N CYS A 22 -5.84 1.68 -1.16
CA CYS A 22 -6.80 2.44 -1.96
C CYS A 22 -7.22 3.74 -1.25
N ILE A 23 -7.51 3.67 0.05
CA ILE A 23 -7.86 4.84 0.87
C ILE A 23 -6.68 5.83 0.92
N LEU A 24 -5.47 5.34 1.18
CA LEU A 24 -4.26 6.15 1.31
C LEU A 24 -3.98 6.97 0.04
N VAL A 25 -4.18 6.39 -1.15
CA VAL A 25 -3.99 7.12 -2.41
C VAL A 25 -4.93 8.32 -2.53
N ILE A 26 -6.20 8.17 -2.16
CA ILE A 26 -7.17 9.28 -2.21
C ILE A 26 -6.75 10.39 -1.25
N VAL A 27 -6.32 10.02 -0.04
CA VAL A 27 -5.88 10.98 0.98
C VAL A 27 -4.61 11.73 0.53
N VAL A 28 -3.61 11.01 0.04
CA VAL A 28 -2.33 11.60 -0.43
C VAL A 28 -2.54 12.54 -1.61
N CYS A 29 -3.38 12.15 -2.58
CA CYS A 29 -3.72 13.04 -3.69
C CYS A 29 -4.44 14.30 -3.20
N GLY A 30 -5.36 14.17 -2.23
CA GLY A 30 -6.01 15.32 -1.60
C GLY A 30 -5.01 16.31 -1.00
N ASP A 31 -4.04 15.81 -0.24
CA ASP A 31 -2.98 16.62 0.38
C ASP A 31 -2.04 17.27 -0.65
N LEU A 32 -1.69 16.55 -1.73
CA LEU A 32 -0.86 17.09 -2.80
C LEU A 32 -1.61 18.12 -3.65
N PHE A 33 -2.90 17.94 -3.91
CA PHE A 33 -3.70 18.91 -4.64
C PHE A 33 -3.87 20.21 -3.86
N THR A 34 -4.10 20.14 -2.54
CA THR A 34 -4.10 21.34 -1.69
C THR A 34 -2.79 22.11 -1.75
N LEU A 35 -1.67 21.43 -2.01
CA LEU A 35 -0.37 22.07 -2.12
C LEU A 35 -0.14 22.76 -3.47
N CYS A 36 -0.81 22.30 -4.53
CA CYS A 36 -0.66 22.81 -5.89
C CYS A 36 -1.62 23.95 -6.21
N LEU A 37 -2.86 23.83 -5.73
CA LEU A 37 -3.99 24.64 -6.14
C LEU A 37 -4.68 25.21 -4.91
N ASP A 38 -4.19 26.37 -4.48
CA ASP A 38 -4.81 27.14 -3.41
C ASP A 38 -6.23 27.57 -3.82
N GLY A 39 -7.20 27.34 -2.94
CA GLY A 39 -8.57 27.83 -3.12
C GLY A 39 -9.70 26.88 -2.73
N PHE A 40 -9.43 25.59 -2.58
CA PHE A 40 -10.43 24.61 -2.13
C PHE A 40 -9.94 23.80 -0.93
N ASP A 41 -10.88 23.43 -0.05
CA ASP A 41 -10.60 22.57 1.09
C ASP A 41 -10.08 21.20 0.66
N ARG A 42 -9.21 20.62 1.49
CA ARG A 42 -8.69 19.25 1.34
C ARG A 42 -9.77 18.21 1.03
N ARG A 43 -10.93 18.33 1.68
CA ARG A 43 -12.08 17.42 1.47
C ARG A 43 -12.62 17.49 0.04
N ILE A 44 -12.63 18.69 -0.57
CA ILE A 44 -13.06 18.89 -1.96
C ILE A 44 -12.03 18.26 -2.91
N TRP A 45 -10.73 18.43 -2.64
CA TRP A 45 -9.70 17.79 -3.45
C TRP A 45 -9.73 16.25 -3.37
N MET A 46 -10.10 15.69 -2.22
CA MET A 46 -10.34 14.25 -2.08
C MET A 46 -11.53 13.77 -2.94
N THR A 47 -12.63 14.54 -2.99
CA THR A 47 -13.78 14.18 -3.85
C THR A 47 -13.44 14.33 -5.33
N VAL A 48 -12.73 15.38 -5.73
CA VAL A 48 -12.21 15.57 -7.10
C VAL A 48 -11.30 14.41 -7.51
N THR A 49 -10.35 14.03 -6.65
CA THR A 49 -9.49 12.86 -6.89
C THR A 49 -10.31 11.60 -7.08
N SER A 50 -11.32 11.39 -6.25
CA SER A 50 -12.20 10.22 -6.35
C SER A 50 -12.92 10.20 -7.70
N VAL A 51 -13.47 11.34 -8.14
CA VAL A 51 -14.09 11.47 -9.47
C VAL A 51 -13.11 11.16 -10.60
N ILE A 52 -11.85 11.60 -10.50
CA ILE A 52 -10.79 11.27 -11.47
C ILE A 52 -10.47 9.77 -11.48
N LEU A 53 -10.62 9.08 -10.35
CA LEU A 53 -10.44 7.62 -10.24
C LEU A 53 -11.66 6.84 -10.71
N LEU A 54 -12.85 7.44 -10.84
CA LEU A 54 -14.09 6.75 -11.25
C LEU A 54 -14.03 6.03 -12.62
N PRO A 55 -13.29 6.50 -13.65
CA PRO A 55 -13.08 5.74 -14.89
C PRO A 55 -12.37 4.40 -14.68
N THR A 56 -11.57 4.26 -13.61
CA THR A 56 -10.95 2.97 -13.25
C THR A 56 -11.99 1.92 -12.84
N PHE A 57 -13.21 2.35 -12.49
CA PHE A 57 -14.34 1.48 -12.17
C PHE A 57 -15.07 0.96 -13.42
N THR A 58 -15.15 1.72 -14.52
CA THR A 58 -15.99 1.37 -15.68
C THR A 58 -15.28 0.60 -16.79
N SER A 59 -13.96 0.77 -16.97
CA SER A 59 -13.28 0.25 -18.16
C SER A 59 -12.62 -1.12 -17.96
N LEU A 60 -13.32 -2.13 -18.47
CA LEU A 60 -12.81 -3.39 -18.96
C LEU A 60 -11.84 -3.11 -20.14
N ARG A 61 -10.65 -3.74 -20.16
CA ARG A 61 -9.94 -4.11 -21.41
C ARG A 61 -9.11 -3.03 -22.14
N TYR A 62 -8.28 -2.26 -21.44
CA TYR A 62 -6.99 -1.79 -22.00
C TYR A 62 -5.86 -2.72 -21.54
N SER A 63 -6.02 -3.98 -21.91
CA SER A 63 -5.14 -5.09 -21.55
C SER A 63 -3.85 -5.04 -22.36
N LEU A 64 -2.72 -5.29 -21.69
CA LEU A 64 -1.46 -5.85 -22.22
C LEU A 64 -0.39 -4.91 -22.82
N TYR A 65 -0.70 -3.75 -23.40
CA TYR A 65 0.37 -2.93 -24.01
C TYR A 65 0.99 -1.90 -23.06
N LEU A 66 0.19 -1.36 -22.14
CA LEU A 66 0.66 -0.40 -21.13
C LEU A 66 1.28 -1.08 -19.91
N ASP A 67 1.06 -2.39 -19.74
CA ASP A 67 1.45 -3.12 -18.54
C ASP A 67 2.97 -3.18 -18.35
N ILE A 68 3.79 -3.19 -19.40
CA ILE A 68 5.27 -3.28 -19.25
C ILE A 68 5.92 -1.91 -18.99
N VAL A 69 5.45 -0.83 -19.63
CA VAL A 69 6.00 0.52 -19.42
C VAL A 69 5.51 1.12 -18.11
N PHE A 70 4.24 0.88 -17.75
CA PHE A 70 3.76 1.20 -16.40
C PHE A 70 4.31 0.24 -15.34
N LEU A 71 4.56 -1.06 -15.64
CA LEU A 71 5.35 -1.91 -14.74
C LEU A 71 6.70 -1.26 -14.50
N LEU A 72 7.46 -0.87 -15.53
CA LEU A 72 8.82 -0.36 -15.35
C LEU A 72 8.83 0.99 -14.59
N TRP A 73 7.85 1.86 -14.85
CA TRP A 73 7.66 3.10 -14.08
C TRP A 73 7.23 2.84 -12.62
N ASN A 74 6.40 1.81 -12.37
CA ASN A 74 5.98 1.41 -11.03
C ASN A 74 7.03 0.55 -10.28
N ILE A 75 7.81 -0.27 -10.98
CA ILE A 75 8.84 -1.17 -10.44
C ILE A 75 9.99 -0.35 -9.85
N GLY A 76 10.31 0.82 -10.42
CA GLY A 76 11.38 1.67 -9.90
C GLY A 76 11.08 2.34 -8.55
N ILE A 77 9.80 2.54 -8.20
CA ILE A 77 9.41 3.41 -7.06
C ILE A 77 8.37 2.77 -6.11
N HIS A 78 7.73 1.65 -6.47
CA HIS A 78 6.82 0.90 -5.57
C HIS A 78 7.47 -0.26 -4.80
N LEU A 79 8.80 -0.40 -4.84
CA LEU A 79 9.49 -1.37 -3.97
C LEU A 79 9.37 -1.07 -2.48
N ASN A 80 8.89 0.11 -2.11
CA ASN A 80 8.85 0.52 -0.72
C ASN A 80 7.59 0.11 0.05
N TYR A 81 6.52 -0.43 -0.58
CA TYR A 81 5.28 -0.85 0.13
C TYR A 81 4.44 -1.86 -0.69
N PRO A 82 3.65 -2.75 -0.05
CA PRO A 82 3.86 -4.20 -0.02
C PRO A 82 3.99 -4.84 -1.41
N ALA A 83 5.20 -4.86 -1.97
CA ALA A 83 5.49 -5.61 -3.19
C ALA A 83 5.23 -7.12 -3.02
N HIS A 84 5.17 -7.61 -1.77
CA HIS A 84 4.88 -9.00 -1.39
C HIS A 84 3.61 -9.56 -2.07
N ILE A 85 2.58 -8.73 -2.24
CA ILE A 85 1.31 -9.15 -2.86
C ILE A 85 1.52 -9.50 -4.33
N PHE A 86 2.42 -8.79 -5.01
CA PHE A 86 2.68 -8.92 -6.43
C PHE A 86 3.87 -9.85 -6.74
N LEU A 87 4.65 -10.27 -5.74
CA LEU A 87 5.79 -11.17 -5.95
C LEU A 87 5.41 -12.46 -6.68
N PRO A 88 4.31 -13.17 -6.34
CA PRO A 88 3.94 -14.39 -7.05
C PRO A 88 3.56 -14.13 -8.52
N LEU A 89 2.94 -12.98 -8.80
CA LEU A 89 2.58 -12.55 -10.15
C LEU A 89 3.83 -12.22 -10.98
N LEU A 90 4.79 -11.51 -10.36
CA LEU A 90 6.07 -11.15 -10.97
C LEU A 90 6.95 -12.38 -11.23
N GLU A 91 6.99 -13.34 -10.31
CA GLU A 91 7.71 -14.61 -10.49
C GLU A 91 7.10 -15.42 -11.64
N GLY A 92 5.77 -15.53 -11.69
CA GLY A 92 5.05 -16.26 -12.74
C GLY A 92 5.15 -15.63 -14.13
N SER A 93 5.35 -14.30 -14.21
CA SER A 93 5.51 -13.58 -15.47
C SER A 93 6.95 -13.55 -15.99
N MET A 94 7.94 -14.02 -15.22
CA MET A 94 9.35 -13.93 -15.58
C MET A 94 9.78 -15.06 -16.51
N VAL A 95 10.36 -14.71 -17.67
CA VAL A 95 10.90 -15.68 -18.66
C VAL A 95 11.94 -16.62 -18.03
N HIS A 96 12.75 -16.11 -17.10
CA HIS A 96 13.80 -16.86 -16.39
C HIS A 96 13.56 -16.84 -14.87
N ASN A 97 12.51 -17.52 -14.41
CA ASN A 97 12.12 -17.59 -12.99
C ASN A 97 13.23 -18.08 -12.03
N TRP A 98 14.20 -18.90 -12.47
CA TRP A 98 15.34 -19.33 -11.62
C TRP A 98 16.28 -18.19 -11.22
N LYS A 99 16.26 -17.05 -11.91
CA LYS A 99 17.03 -15.84 -11.55
C LYS A 99 16.24 -14.90 -10.63
N PHE A 100 14.98 -15.19 -10.32
CA PHE A 100 14.08 -14.31 -9.57
C PHE A 100 14.68 -13.83 -8.25
N GLY A 101 15.26 -14.74 -7.45
CA GLY A 101 15.88 -14.37 -6.17
C GLY A 101 17.09 -13.42 -6.30
N LYS A 102 17.85 -13.49 -7.41
CA LYS A 102 18.96 -12.54 -7.66
C LYS A 102 18.42 -11.17 -8.05
N VAL A 103 17.45 -11.13 -8.95
CA VAL A 103 16.77 -9.89 -9.37
C VAL A 103 16.14 -9.23 -8.14
N LEU A 104 15.38 -9.97 -7.36
CA LEU A 104 14.67 -9.45 -6.20
C LEU A 104 15.59 -8.78 -5.18
N LYS A 105 16.71 -9.44 -4.81
CA LYS A 105 17.70 -8.87 -3.89
C LYS A 105 18.34 -7.59 -4.43
N LEU A 106 18.71 -7.59 -5.72
CA LEU A 106 19.30 -6.41 -6.35
C LEU A 106 18.31 -5.23 -6.36
N THR A 107 17.06 -5.49 -6.72
CA THR A 107 16.03 -4.45 -6.82
C THR A 107 15.67 -3.86 -5.45
N TYR A 108 15.53 -4.69 -4.40
CA TYR A 108 15.34 -4.17 -3.03
C TYR A 108 16.57 -3.41 -2.52
N ALA A 109 17.78 -3.92 -2.74
CA ALA A 109 19.00 -3.24 -2.32
C ALA A 109 19.13 -1.86 -2.99
N ALA A 110 18.83 -1.77 -4.29
CA ALA A 110 18.82 -0.51 -5.03
C ALA A 110 17.76 0.46 -4.48
N SER A 111 16.53 -0.02 -4.25
CA SER A 111 15.45 0.83 -3.73
C SER A 111 15.74 1.37 -2.32
N ILE A 112 16.21 0.51 -1.41
CA ILE A 112 16.60 0.93 -0.05
C ILE A 112 17.71 1.97 -0.13
N SER A 113 18.73 1.75 -0.97
CA SER A 113 19.85 2.68 -1.13
C SER A 113 19.36 4.06 -1.60
N VAL A 114 18.51 4.11 -2.63
CA VAL A 114 17.94 5.37 -3.14
C VAL A 114 17.10 6.07 -2.07
N ASN A 115 16.23 5.34 -1.36
CA ASN A 115 15.35 5.92 -0.34
C ASN A 115 16.12 6.45 0.86
N VAL A 116 17.15 5.72 1.33
CA VAL A 116 17.99 6.15 2.45
C VAL A 116 18.82 7.36 2.05
N LEU A 117 19.46 7.34 0.87
CA LEU A 117 20.23 8.49 0.39
C LEU A 117 19.36 9.73 0.21
N PHE A 118 18.17 9.58 -0.40
CA PHE A 118 17.21 10.66 -0.55
C PHE A 118 16.80 11.22 0.81
N SER A 119 16.37 10.36 1.75
CA SER A 119 15.93 10.78 3.09
C SER A 119 17.05 11.45 3.89
N PHE A 120 18.27 10.94 3.79
CA PHE A 120 19.43 11.48 4.48
C PHE A 120 19.83 12.87 3.94
N ILE A 121 19.93 13.02 2.61
CA ILE A 121 20.24 14.31 1.97
C ILE A 121 19.14 15.34 2.28
N PHE A 122 17.88 14.90 2.22
CA PHE A 122 16.73 15.76 2.49
C PHE A 122 16.73 16.26 3.94
N TYR A 123 16.97 15.36 4.91
CA TYR A 123 17.11 15.72 6.32
C TYR A 123 18.30 16.66 6.57
N LEU A 124 19.45 16.45 5.92
CA LEU A 124 20.59 17.37 6.04
C LEU A 124 20.31 18.77 5.47
N THR A 125 19.43 18.86 4.47
CA THR A 125 19.10 20.13 3.80
C THR A 125 18.12 20.97 4.63
N PHE A 126 17.06 20.35 5.17
CA PHE A 126 15.98 21.06 5.86
C PHE A 126 16.03 20.94 7.39
N GLY A 127 16.81 19.98 7.92
CA GLY A 127 16.98 19.75 9.34
C GLY A 127 15.64 19.59 10.07
N HIS A 128 15.49 20.36 11.15
CA HIS A 128 14.31 20.30 12.02
C HIS A 128 13.04 20.92 11.41
N GLN A 129 13.13 21.61 10.27
CA GLN A 129 11.97 22.16 9.54
C GLN A 129 11.33 21.14 8.59
N THR A 130 11.73 19.87 8.64
CA THR A 130 11.21 18.82 7.76
C THR A 130 9.74 18.53 8.08
N GLU A 131 8.84 19.06 7.25
CA GLU A 131 7.44 18.69 7.26
C GLU A 131 7.20 17.23 6.88
N ASN A 132 6.05 16.72 7.31
CA ASN A 132 5.60 15.36 7.04
C ASN A 132 5.61 15.02 5.53
N ILE A 133 5.16 15.97 4.69
CA ILE A 133 5.16 15.83 3.23
C ILE A 133 6.45 16.47 2.71
N PHE A 134 7.39 15.67 2.21
CA PHE A 134 8.68 16.21 1.76
C PHE A 134 8.55 17.32 0.68
N VAL A 135 7.49 17.31 -0.12
CA VAL A 135 7.27 18.29 -1.20
C VAL A 135 7.03 19.70 -0.65
N THR A 136 6.50 19.85 0.56
CA THR A 136 6.20 21.17 1.15
C THR A 136 7.47 21.94 1.51
N ASN A 137 8.57 21.26 1.83
CA ASN A 137 9.83 21.91 2.20
C ASN A 137 10.60 22.45 0.97
N LEU A 138 10.19 22.11 -0.26
CA LEU A 138 10.91 22.55 -1.46
C LEU A 138 10.84 24.08 -1.62
N PRO A 139 11.98 24.76 -1.86
CA PRO A 139 12.05 26.22 -1.81
C PRO A 139 11.45 26.93 -3.04
N THR A 140 11.37 26.26 -4.19
CA THR A 140 10.91 26.86 -5.45
C THR A 140 9.51 26.36 -5.83
N GLU A 141 8.54 27.28 -5.94
CA GLU A 141 7.13 26.96 -6.21
C GLU A 141 6.91 26.17 -7.51
N LEU A 142 7.65 26.47 -8.59
CA LEU A 142 7.52 25.71 -9.85
C LEU A 142 8.00 24.25 -9.72
N PHE A 143 9.08 24.03 -8.98
CA PHE A 143 9.63 22.69 -8.77
C PHE A 143 8.71 21.86 -7.86
N LYS A 144 8.18 22.50 -6.82
CA LYS A 144 7.16 21.95 -5.92
C LYS A 144 5.91 21.53 -6.69
N LEU A 145 5.36 22.42 -7.52
CA LEU A 145 4.22 22.12 -8.40
C LEU A 145 4.52 20.95 -9.33
N GLY A 146 5.67 20.96 -10.01
CA GLY A 146 6.07 19.90 -10.94
C GLY A 146 6.17 18.52 -10.27
N ILE A 147 6.80 18.45 -9.09
CA ILE A 147 6.92 17.21 -8.32
C ILE A 147 5.57 16.76 -7.81
N SER A 148 4.76 17.65 -7.24
CA SER A 148 3.42 17.31 -6.75
C SER A 148 2.54 16.73 -7.87
N LEU A 149 2.51 17.36 -9.05
CA LEU A 149 1.75 16.85 -10.20
C LEU A 149 2.27 15.48 -10.67
N ALA A 150 3.58 15.27 -10.69
CA ALA A 150 4.17 13.97 -11.02
C ALA A 150 3.80 12.89 -9.98
N LEU A 151 3.77 13.23 -8.69
CA LEU A 151 3.36 12.32 -7.62
C LEU A 151 1.87 12.00 -7.67
N ILE A 152 1.01 12.98 -7.97
CA ILE A 152 -0.43 12.79 -8.18
C ILE A 152 -0.66 11.84 -9.37
N PHE A 153 0.01 12.10 -10.50
CA PHE A 153 -0.08 11.23 -11.68
C PHE A 153 0.36 9.80 -11.36
N LYS A 154 1.49 9.65 -10.67
CA LYS A 154 1.98 8.35 -10.18
C LYS A 154 0.93 7.65 -9.30
N ALA A 155 0.33 8.37 -8.35
CA ALA A 155 -0.64 7.82 -7.42
C ALA A 155 -1.92 7.33 -8.13
N ILE A 156 -2.43 8.11 -9.09
CA ILE A 156 -3.60 7.74 -9.91
C ILE A 156 -3.31 6.47 -10.72
N CYS A 157 -2.15 6.41 -11.37
CA CYS A 157 -1.78 5.23 -12.16
C CYS A 157 -1.55 3.99 -11.29
N SER A 158 -0.99 4.17 -10.10
CA SER A 158 -0.74 3.09 -9.16
C SER A 158 -2.02 2.53 -8.52
N TYR A 159 -3.07 3.37 -8.36
CA TYR A 159 -4.35 2.99 -7.76
C TYR A 159 -5.06 1.81 -8.47
N HIS A 160 -4.90 1.71 -9.79
CA HIS A 160 -5.61 0.73 -10.61
C HIS A 160 -5.32 -0.72 -10.17
N LEU A 161 -4.06 -1.04 -9.90
CA LEU A 161 -3.60 -2.38 -9.55
C LEU A 161 -4.22 -2.91 -8.23
N PRO A 162 -4.04 -2.23 -7.07
CA PRO A 162 -4.60 -2.72 -5.81
C PRO A 162 -6.12 -2.76 -5.83
N PHE A 163 -6.79 -1.80 -6.48
CA PHE A 163 -8.24 -1.81 -6.58
C PHE A 163 -8.76 -3.00 -7.41
N HIS A 164 -8.11 -3.31 -8.53
CA HIS A 164 -8.45 -4.48 -9.33
C HIS A 164 -8.21 -5.80 -8.57
N THR A 165 -7.08 -5.91 -7.85
CA THR A 165 -6.81 -7.09 -7.02
C THR A 165 -7.82 -7.23 -5.87
N LEU A 166 -8.17 -6.14 -5.20
CA LEU A 166 -9.14 -6.12 -4.10
C LEU A 166 -10.53 -6.58 -4.55
N THR A 167 -11.01 -6.04 -5.66
CA THR A 167 -12.31 -6.41 -6.22
C THR A 167 -12.34 -7.87 -6.66
N SER A 168 -11.27 -8.38 -7.27
CA SER A 168 -11.15 -9.79 -7.64
C SER A 168 -11.17 -10.72 -6.42
N MET A 169 -10.47 -10.37 -5.33
CA MET A 169 -10.44 -11.15 -4.10
C MET A 169 -11.81 -11.17 -3.39
N LEU A 170 -12.51 -10.03 -3.36
CA LEU A 170 -13.85 -9.93 -2.81
C LEU A 170 -14.88 -10.65 -3.69
N GLU A 171 -14.78 -10.56 -5.00
CA GLU A 171 -15.64 -11.31 -5.94
C GLU A 171 -15.53 -12.82 -5.69
N CYS A 172 -14.33 -13.36 -5.49
CA CYS A 172 -14.16 -14.79 -5.17
C CYS A 172 -14.78 -15.20 -3.83
N ILE A 173 -14.84 -14.30 -2.84
CA ILE A 173 -15.42 -14.58 -1.52
C ILE A 173 -16.95 -14.49 -1.56
N PHE A 174 -17.50 -13.42 -2.16
CA PHE A 174 -18.93 -13.13 -2.17
C PHE A 174 -19.68 -13.87 -3.29
N PHE A 175 -19.06 -14.05 -4.45
CA PHE A 175 -19.65 -14.70 -5.61
C PHE A 175 -18.91 -16.01 -5.88
N LYS A 176 -19.50 -17.11 -5.44
CA LYS A 176 -19.05 -18.44 -5.84
C LYS A 176 -19.17 -18.54 -7.35
N VAL A 177 -18.03 -18.75 -8.03
CA VAL A 177 -17.88 -18.81 -9.50
C VAL A 177 -19.02 -19.61 -10.13
N ASN A 178 -20.06 -18.95 -10.63
CA ASN A 178 -21.01 -19.50 -11.59
C ASN A 178 -21.95 -18.42 -12.17
N ASN A 179 -22.00 -18.43 -13.50
CA ASN A 179 -22.96 -17.82 -14.43
C ASN A 179 -23.11 -16.29 -14.57
N VAL A 180 -23.49 -15.94 -15.79
CA VAL A 180 -23.45 -14.64 -16.49
C VAL A 180 -24.27 -13.52 -15.82
N GLU A 181 -25.16 -13.85 -14.86
CA GLU A 181 -25.83 -12.88 -13.96
C GLU A 181 -24.85 -12.12 -13.04
N SER A 182 -23.60 -12.56 -12.99
CA SER A 182 -22.52 -12.01 -12.17
C SER A 182 -22.10 -10.58 -12.54
N LYS A 183 -22.27 -10.12 -13.79
CA LYS A 183 -21.77 -8.78 -14.20
C LYS A 183 -22.38 -7.63 -13.40
N ARG A 184 -23.71 -7.62 -13.20
CA ARG A 184 -24.38 -6.55 -12.44
C ARG A 184 -23.99 -6.59 -10.95
N LYS A 185 -23.87 -7.79 -10.38
CA LYS A 185 -23.43 -8.00 -9.00
C LYS A 185 -21.98 -7.59 -8.78
N LYS A 186 -21.11 -7.86 -9.76
CA LYS A 186 -19.71 -7.39 -9.82
C LYS A 186 -19.63 -5.87 -9.82
N TYR A 187 -20.29 -5.19 -10.77
CA TYR A 187 -20.28 -3.72 -10.81
C TYR A 187 -20.91 -3.12 -9.55
N CYS A 188 -21.93 -3.74 -8.97
CA CYS A 188 -22.52 -3.30 -7.71
C CYS A 188 -21.53 -3.41 -6.54
N LEU A 189 -20.82 -4.54 -6.40
CA LEU A 189 -19.79 -4.73 -5.38
C LEU A 189 -18.64 -3.73 -5.55
N GLN A 190 -18.18 -3.52 -6.78
CA GLN A 190 -17.12 -2.54 -7.10
C GLN A 190 -17.55 -1.11 -6.76
N PHE A 191 -18.80 -0.74 -7.05
CA PHE A 191 -19.34 0.58 -6.75
C PHE A 191 -19.49 0.80 -5.23
N ILE A 192 -20.01 -0.19 -4.50
CA ILE A 192 -20.12 -0.14 -3.04
C ILE A 192 -18.73 0.00 -2.41
N LEU A 193 -17.77 -0.82 -2.86
CA LEU A 193 -16.39 -0.76 -2.37
C LEU A 193 -15.75 0.61 -2.65
N TYR A 194 -15.93 1.16 -3.84
CA TYR A 194 -15.48 2.50 -4.18
C TYR A 194 -16.09 3.56 -3.24
N LEU A 195 -17.40 3.53 -3.01
CA LEU A 195 -18.05 4.46 -2.06
C LEU A 195 -17.50 4.31 -0.64
N ILE A 196 -17.26 3.09 -0.17
CA ILE A 196 -16.64 2.84 1.14
C ILE A 196 -15.24 3.46 1.18
N THR A 197 -14.42 3.28 0.14
CA THR A 197 -13.07 3.86 0.12
C THR A 197 -13.07 5.39 0.15
N VAL A 198 -13.99 6.04 -0.58
CA VAL A 198 -14.12 7.50 -0.58
C VAL A 198 -14.63 8.00 0.77
N LEU A 199 -15.64 7.35 1.34
CA LEU A 199 -16.18 7.69 2.66
C LEU A 199 -15.09 7.59 3.74
N CYS A 200 -14.36 6.47 3.77
CA CYS A 200 -13.25 6.30 4.69
C CYS A 200 -12.14 7.36 4.48
N ALA A 201 -11.81 7.70 3.23
CA ALA A 201 -10.80 8.71 2.93
C ALA A 201 -11.17 10.10 3.48
N VAL A 202 -12.43 10.52 3.34
CA VAL A 202 -12.92 11.82 3.84
C VAL A 202 -12.92 11.87 5.38
N LEU A 203 -13.04 10.72 6.05
CA LEU A 203 -12.99 10.65 7.51
C LEU A 203 -11.58 10.79 8.06
N ILE A 204 -10.52 10.54 7.27
CA ILE A 204 -9.14 10.48 7.76
C ILE A 204 -8.52 11.89 7.87
N PRO A 205 -8.20 12.35 9.10
CA PRO A 205 -7.74 13.71 9.32
C PRO A 205 -6.28 13.93 8.91
N HIS A 206 -5.39 12.93 9.03
CA HIS A 206 -3.98 13.07 8.66
C HIS A 206 -3.44 11.82 7.97
N TYR A 207 -2.78 12.00 6.82
CA TYR A 207 -2.25 10.88 6.05
C TYR A 207 -1.08 10.16 6.74
N THR A 208 -0.24 10.88 7.50
CA THR A 208 0.93 10.30 8.17
C THR A 208 0.55 9.27 9.23
N LEU A 209 -0.40 9.63 10.08
CA LEU A 209 -0.93 8.73 11.12
C LEU A 209 -1.56 7.50 10.48
N PHE A 210 -2.31 7.68 9.39
CA PHE A 210 -2.92 6.58 8.67
C PHE A 210 -1.89 5.66 8.01
N MET A 211 -0.87 6.22 7.34
CA MET A 211 0.23 5.46 6.75
C MET A 211 1.00 4.66 7.82
N GLY A 212 1.33 5.28 8.95
CA GLY A 212 1.97 4.62 10.10
C GLY A 212 1.12 3.49 10.69
N PHE A 213 -0.19 3.69 10.79
CA PHE A 213 -1.14 2.68 11.27
C PHE A 213 -1.21 1.45 10.35
N ILE A 214 -1.37 1.65 9.04
CA ILE A 214 -1.36 0.57 8.04
C ILE A 214 -0.07 -0.25 8.17
N SER A 215 1.05 0.45 8.28
CA SER A 215 2.37 -0.15 8.38
C SER A 215 2.54 -1.00 9.64
N SER A 216 2.06 -0.49 10.77
CA SER A 216 2.19 -1.13 12.07
C SER A 216 1.31 -2.36 12.22
N ILE A 217 0.17 -2.41 11.53
CA ILE A 217 -0.73 -3.58 11.55
C ILE A 217 -0.43 -4.53 10.39
N THR A 218 -0.86 -4.18 9.18
CA THR A 218 -0.84 -5.13 8.06
C THR A 218 0.57 -5.34 7.54
N GLY A 219 1.38 -4.28 7.48
CA GLY A 219 2.76 -4.34 7.01
C GLY A 219 3.61 -5.29 7.84
N ILE A 220 3.58 -5.14 9.17
CA ILE A 220 4.32 -6.02 10.10
C ILE A 220 3.80 -7.47 10.06
N LEU A 221 2.47 -7.65 10.06
CA LEU A 221 1.88 -8.98 10.07
C LEU A 221 2.19 -9.75 8.78
N LEU A 222 2.05 -9.13 7.61
CA LEU A 222 2.24 -9.79 6.31
C LEU A 222 3.72 -9.94 5.94
N SER A 223 4.57 -8.97 6.29
CA SER A 223 5.97 -8.97 5.85
C SER A 223 6.91 -9.73 6.78
N PHE A 224 6.61 -9.77 8.09
CA PHE A 224 7.52 -10.37 9.08
C PHE A 224 6.87 -11.53 9.85
N VAL A 225 5.71 -11.30 10.47
CA VAL A 225 5.12 -12.29 11.39
C VAL A 225 4.65 -13.54 10.63
N LEU A 226 3.91 -13.38 9.55
CA LEU A 226 3.37 -14.50 8.77
C LEU A 226 4.45 -15.36 8.11
N PRO A 227 5.45 -14.80 7.40
CA PRO A 227 6.54 -15.58 6.82
C PRO A 227 7.31 -16.39 7.87
N SER A 228 7.73 -15.77 8.98
CA SER A 228 8.45 -16.46 10.07
C SER A 228 7.59 -17.52 10.74
N TYR A 229 6.31 -17.23 10.99
CA TYR A 229 5.38 -18.21 11.56
C TYR A 229 5.19 -19.44 10.65
N PHE A 230 5.00 -19.22 9.34
CA PHE A 230 4.86 -20.32 8.39
C PHE A 230 6.17 -21.08 8.20
N HIS A 231 7.32 -20.41 8.21
CA HIS A 231 8.63 -21.05 8.12
C HIS A 231 8.85 -22.04 9.27
N ILE A 232 8.66 -21.61 10.52
CA ILE A 232 8.74 -22.47 11.71
C ILE A 232 7.74 -23.63 11.61
N LYS A 233 6.47 -23.34 11.28
CA LYS A 233 5.40 -24.36 11.32
C LYS A 233 5.52 -25.41 10.22
N LEU A 234 5.94 -25.02 9.02
CA LEU A 234 6.09 -25.94 7.89
C LEU A 234 7.37 -26.78 7.98
N ARG A 235 8.44 -26.23 8.60
CA ARG A 235 9.76 -26.86 8.64
C ARG A 235 10.19 -27.34 10.03
N TRP A 236 9.28 -27.34 11.02
CA TRP A 236 9.54 -27.68 12.43
C TRP A 236 10.49 -28.87 12.68
N LYS A 237 10.33 -29.97 11.93
CA LYS A 237 11.12 -31.19 12.11
C LYS A 237 12.52 -31.17 11.45
N LYS A 238 12.82 -30.16 10.63
CA LYS A 238 14.04 -30.11 9.77
C LYS A 238 14.91 -28.87 10.03
N ILE A 239 14.53 -27.99 10.95
CA ILE A 239 15.19 -26.71 11.17
C ILE A 239 16.10 -26.75 12.40
N ASN A 240 17.23 -26.06 12.30
CA ASN A 240 18.16 -25.89 13.41
C ASN A 240 17.56 -24.97 14.47
N PHE A 241 17.92 -25.19 15.73
CA PHE A 241 17.48 -24.36 16.85
C PHE A 241 17.84 -22.87 16.68
N ALA A 242 19.02 -22.57 16.12
CA ALA A 242 19.44 -21.19 15.85
C ALA A 242 18.50 -20.45 14.87
N THR A 243 17.97 -21.15 13.86
CA THR A 243 17.01 -20.56 12.91
C THR A 243 15.66 -20.34 13.56
N ILE A 244 15.21 -21.26 14.43
CA ILE A 244 14.00 -21.07 15.24
C ILE A 244 14.16 -19.83 16.12
N LEU A 245 15.29 -19.70 16.82
CA LEU A 245 15.56 -18.56 17.68
C LEU A 245 15.52 -17.26 16.88
N PHE A 246 16.15 -17.22 15.71
CA PHE A 246 16.11 -16.06 14.82
C PHE A 246 14.68 -15.69 14.41
N ASP A 247 13.87 -16.64 13.93
CA ASP A 247 12.48 -16.38 13.55
C ASP A 247 11.63 -15.91 14.74
N VAL A 248 11.81 -16.49 15.92
CA VAL A 248 11.12 -16.08 17.15
C VAL A 248 11.54 -14.67 17.57
N THR A 249 12.82 -14.33 17.48
CA THR A 249 13.29 -12.97 17.77
C THR A 249 12.66 -11.94 16.83
N ILE A 250 12.58 -12.23 15.53
CA ILE A 250 11.90 -11.36 14.56
C ILE A 250 10.43 -11.15 14.96
N ILE A 251 9.69 -12.23 15.22
CA ILE A 251 8.27 -12.13 15.61
C ILE A 251 8.11 -11.27 16.87
N SER A 252 8.94 -11.51 17.90
CA SER A 252 8.85 -10.78 19.17
C SER A 252 9.15 -9.28 19.02
N VAL A 253 10.23 -8.93 18.33
CA VAL A 253 10.65 -7.52 18.13
C VAL A 253 9.64 -6.76 17.28
N THR A 254 9.15 -7.38 16.21
CA THR A 254 8.18 -6.74 15.31
C THR A 254 6.80 -6.58 15.96
N MET A 255 6.33 -7.54 16.75
CA MET A 255 5.09 -7.38 17.53
C MET A 255 5.21 -6.26 18.56
N PHE A 256 6.35 -6.14 19.24
CA PHE A 256 6.60 -5.06 20.18
C PHE A 256 6.61 -3.69 19.48
N CYS A 257 7.37 -3.56 18.39
CA CYS A 257 7.43 -2.33 17.60
C CYS A 257 6.07 -1.96 16.99
N GLY A 258 5.35 -2.95 16.44
CA GLY A 258 4.01 -2.75 15.88
C GLY A 258 2.98 -2.36 16.93
N GLY A 259 3.04 -2.96 18.12
CA GLY A 259 2.18 -2.59 19.25
C GLY A 259 2.39 -1.14 19.68
N ILE A 260 3.66 -0.70 19.78
CA ILE A 260 4.00 0.70 20.06
C ILE A 260 3.47 1.62 18.95
N GLY A 261 3.70 1.27 17.69
CA GLY A 261 3.24 2.07 16.54
C GLY A 261 1.72 2.23 16.50
N VAL A 262 0.97 1.17 16.77
CA VAL A 262 -0.50 1.23 16.87
C VAL A 262 -0.95 2.09 18.04
N TYR A 263 -0.32 1.93 19.21
CA TYR A 263 -0.66 2.72 20.40
C TYR A 263 -0.44 4.22 20.16
N MET A 264 0.71 4.60 19.60
CA MET A 264 1.02 6.00 19.27
C MET A 264 0.07 6.58 18.23
N ALA A 265 -0.25 5.80 17.18
CA ALA A 265 -1.19 6.24 16.15
C ALA A 265 -2.60 6.42 16.71
N TRP A 266 -3.04 5.52 17.59
CA TRP A 266 -4.33 5.58 18.26
C TRP A 266 -4.44 6.81 19.17
N ASP A 267 -3.45 7.01 20.05
CA ASP A 267 -3.42 8.12 21.00
C ASP A 267 -3.46 9.49 20.29
N SER A 268 -2.64 9.62 19.24
CA SER A 268 -2.63 10.81 18.38
C SER A 268 -4.00 11.05 17.74
N LEU A 269 -4.62 9.99 17.22
CA LEU A 269 -5.92 10.08 16.57
C LEU A 269 -7.04 10.47 17.56
N SER A 270 -7.05 9.89 18.76
CA SER A 270 -8.05 10.24 19.79
C SER A 270 -7.97 11.69 20.22
N THR A 271 -6.75 12.24 20.31
CA THR A 271 -6.54 13.65 20.67
C THR A 271 -7.11 14.56 19.57
N ILE A 272 -6.78 14.28 18.31
CA ILE A 272 -7.25 15.07 17.16
C ILE A 272 -8.79 15.04 17.01
N TYR A 273 -9.44 13.91 17.31
CA TYR A 273 -10.91 13.83 17.29
C TYR A 273 -11.57 14.49 18.49
N SER A 274 -10.87 14.64 19.62
CA SER A 274 -11.41 15.34 20.79
C SER A 274 -11.35 16.86 20.69
N GLU A 275 -10.47 17.38 19.84
CA GLU A 275 -10.27 18.82 19.63
C GLU A 275 -11.14 19.41 18.48
N ASN A 276 -11.75 18.57 17.63
CA ASN A 276 -12.68 18.98 16.56
C ASN A 276 -14.15 18.75 16.93
#